data_AF-A0A959FB23-F1
#
_entry.id   AF-A0A959FB23-F1
#
_cell.length_a   1.000
_cell.length_b   1.000
_cell.length_c   1.000
_cell.angle_alpha   90.00
_cell.angle_beta   90.00
_cell.angle_gamma   90.00
#
_symmetry.space_group_name_H-M   'P 1'
#
loop_
_entity.id
_entity.type
_entity.pdbx_description
1 polymer ?
#
loop_
_entity_poly.entity_id
_entity_poly.type
_entity_poly.pdbx_seq_one_letter_code
_entity_poly.pdbx_strand_id
1 'polypeptide(L)'
;MKHKKEHKHIQQELEDISPGLARLRPRESPIEVPPAYFNRLSDEVWQKLQTPSPQPVVSVWERWQQWLISFFAERWKPAYAYALAGMAILVISLSILFKKDDQQLASGKITISEADIEAYINVHLDEFDLRLLAEESQADPLDSDLFPEEDSLEETEMDLYFDEMLDDMELEELL
;
A
#
# COMPACT_ATOMS: atom_id res chain seq x y z
N MET A 1 -37.01 4.70 20.44
CA MET A 1 -36.53 3.30 20.30
C MET A 1 -35.69 3.06 19.04
N LYS A 2 -35.81 3.86 17.95
CA LYS A 2 -35.02 3.71 16.71
C LYS A 2 -33.50 3.92 16.90
N HIS A 3 -33.05 5.04 17.48
CA HIS A 3 -31.62 5.36 17.64
C HIS A 3 -30.78 4.28 18.35
N LYS A 4 -31.35 3.51 19.29
CA LYS A 4 -30.61 2.46 20.01
C LYS A 4 -30.28 1.25 19.12
N LYS A 5 -31.07 1.01 18.06
CA LYS A 5 -30.81 -0.07 17.09
C LYS A 5 -29.70 0.32 16.12
N GLU A 6 -29.72 1.55 15.62
CA GLU A 6 -28.69 2.10 14.71
C GLU A 6 -27.31 2.12 15.36
N HIS A 7 -27.19 2.61 16.60
CA HIS A 7 -25.90 2.60 17.31
C HIS A 7 -25.33 1.19 17.52
N LYS A 8 -26.20 0.18 17.68
CA LYS A 8 -25.78 -1.20 17.84
C LYS A 8 -25.29 -1.79 16.52
N HIS A 9 -25.94 -1.43 15.41
CA HIS A 9 -25.54 -1.83 14.06
C HIS A 9 -24.18 -1.26 13.69
N ILE A 10 -24.00 0.06 13.89
CA ILE A 10 -22.74 0.77 13.62
C ILE A 10 -21.58 0.21 14.47
N GLN A 11 -21.83 -0.17 15.72
CA GLN A 11 -20.80 -0.80 16.55
C GLN A 11 -20.39 -2.18 16.06
N GLN A 12 -21.32 -2.97 15.50
CA GLN A 12 -21.01 -4.28 14.93
C GLN A 12 -20.19 -4.13 13.65
N GLU A 13 -20.61 -3.25 12.74
CA GLU A 13 -19.85 -2.94 11.53
C GLU A 13 -18.44 -2.40 11.84
N LEU A 14 -18.31 -1.51 12.83
CA LEU A 14 -17.01 -1.01 13.27
C LEU A 14 -16.13 -2.10 13.88
N GLU A 15 -16.70 -3.08 14.56
CA GLU A 15 -15.96 -4.19 15.15
C GLU A 15 -15.40 -5.13 14.06
N ASP A 16 -16.13 -5.30 12.97
CA ASP A 16 -15.72 -6.10 11.81
C ASP A 16 -14.60 -5.41 11.00
N ILE A 17 -14.71 -4.09 10.78
CA ILE A 17 -13.74 -3.33 9.97
C ILE A 17 -12.49 -2.94 10.77
N SER A 18 -12.67 -2.52 12.02
CA SER A 18 -11.58 -2.05 12.87
C SER A 18 -11.87 -2.33 14.35
N PRO A 19 -11.49 -3.53 14.83
CA PRO A 19 -11.68 -3.92 16.23
C PRO A 19 -11.04 -2.95 17.23
N GLY A 20 -10.01 -2.21 16.80
CA GLY A 20 -9.37 -1.17 17.60
C GLY A 20 -10.23 0.08 17.79
N LEU A 21 -10.93 0.52 16.75
CA LEU A 21 -11.83 1.68 16.79
C LEU A 21 -13.13 1.35 17.52
N ALA A 22 -13.68 0.16 17.34
CA ALA A 22 -14.87 -0.30 18.07
C ALA A 22 -14.69 -0.30 19.60
N ARG A 23 -13.44 -0.48 20.07
CA ARG A 23 -13.08 -0.42 21.49
C ARG A 23 -12.94 1.00 22.03
N LEU A 24 -12.88 2.02 21.18
CA LEU A 24 -12.86 3.40 21.61
C LEU A 24 -14.25 3.76 22.14
N ARG A 25 -14.31 4.24 23.38
CA ARG A 25 -15.57 4.69 23.96
C ARG A 25 -16.10 5.86 23.11
N PRO A 26 -17.39 5.87 22.71
CA PRO A 26 -17.98 7.04 22.08
C PRO A 26 -17.77 8.23 23.02
N ARG A 27 -17.00 9.21 22.56
CA ARG A 27 -16.65 10.38 23.34
C ARG A 27 -17.87 11.29 23.29
N GLU A 28 -18.42 11.65 24.45
CA GLU A 28 -19.59 12.52 24.55
C GLU A 28 -19.32 13.95 24.03
N SER A 29 -18.05 14.30 23.83
CA SER A 29 -17.60 15.58 23.32
C SER A 29 -16.87 15.44 21.98
N PRO A 30 -17.04 16.39 21.05
CA PRO A 30 -16.20 16.51 19.86
C PRO A 30 -14.71 16.47 20.21
N ILE A 31 -13.89 15.88 19.33
CA ILE A 31 -12.43 15.93 19.50
C ILE A 31 -11.99 17.35 19.18
N GLU A 32 -11.79 18.16 20.22
CA GLU A 32 -11.23 19.49 20.08
C GLU A 32 -9.73 19.39 19.82
N VAL A 33 -9.32 19.72 18.60
CA VAL A 33 -7.91 19.83 18.24
C VAL A 33 -7.42 21.26 18.47
N PRO A 34 -6.17 21.44 18.96
CA PRO A 34 -5.59 22.76 19.10
C PRO A 34 -5.52 23.50 17.76
N PRO A 35 -5.61 24.85 17.76
CA PRO A 35 -5.38 25.63 16.56
C PRO A 35 -3.99 25.33 16.00
N ALA A 36 -3.91 25.17 14.67
CA ALA A 36 -2.69 24.81 13.94
C ALA A 36 -2.12 23.40 14.22
N TYR A 37 -2.92 22.47 14.78
CA TYR A 37 -2.51 21.06 14.95
C TYR A 37 -2.00 20.44 13.64
N PHE A 38 -2.83 20.48 12.59
CA PHE A 38 -2.46 19.91 11.28
C PHE A 38 -1.34 20.67 10.58
N ASN A 39 -1.17 21.96 10.86
CA ASN A 39 -0.07 22.76 10.30
C ASN A 39 1.30 22.29 10.81
N ARG A 40 1.36 21.77 12.05
CA ARG A 40 2.61 21.29 12.66
C ARG A 40 2.80 19.78 12.53
N LEU A 41 1.73 19.04 12.27
CA LEU A 41 1.76 17.59 12.19
C LEU A 41 2.73 17.09 11.11
N SER A 42 2.68 17.68 9.91
CA SER A 42 3.56 17.29 8.80
C SER A 42 5.04 17.50 9.15
N ASP A 43 5.36 18.64 9.75
CA ASP A 43 6.73 18.96 10.18
C ASP A 43 7.20 18.02 11.30
N GLU A 44 6.33 17.70 12.27
CA GLU A 44 6.64 16.76 13.35
C GLU A 44 6.86 15.33 12.85
N VAL A 45 6.06 14.88 11.87
CA VAL A 45 6.25 13.56 11.23
C VAL A 45 7.58 13.54 10.50
N TRP A 46 7.89 14.58 9.72
CA TRP A 46 9.14 14.68 8.98
C TRP A 46 10.36 14.70 9.91
N GLN A 47 10.29 15.44 11.02
CA GLN A 47 11.34 15.45 12.05
C GLN A 47 11.54 14.07 12.70
N LYS A 48 10.46 13.33 12.98
CA LYS A 48 10.55 11.96 13.52
C LYS A 48 11.18 10.98 12.54
N LEU A 49 10.96 11.15 11.24
CA LEU A 49 11.58 10.34 10.19
C LEU A 49 13.06 10.68 10.00
N GLN A 50 13.43 11.95 10.17
CA GLN A 50 14.81 12.42 10.04
C GLN A 50 15.68 12.18 11.26
N THR A 51 15.09 11.92 12.43
CA THR A 51 15.87 11.63 13.63
C THR A 51 16.31 10.16 13.54
N PRO A 52 17.58 9.85 13.25
CA PRO A 52 18.03 8.47 13.26
C PRO A 52 17.89 7.95 14.69
N SER A 53 16.89 7.10 14.91
CA SER A 53 16.83 6.32 16.14
C SER A 53 18.13 5.51 16.22
N PRO A 54 18.90 5.57 17.32
CA PRO A 54 20.09 4.76 17.49
C PRO A 54 19.67 3.31 17.80
N GLN A 55 18.90 2.71 16.92
CA GLN A 55 18.78 1.27 16.90
C GLN A 55 20.01 0.74 16.17
N PRO A 56 20.74 -0.22 16.74
CA PRO A 56 21.79 -0.90 16.00
C PRO A 56 21.09 -1.57 14.82
N VAL A 57 21.20 -0.96 13.64
CA VAL A 57 20.83 -1.58 12.38
C VAL A 57 21.83 -2.70 12.15
N VAL A 58 21.62 -3.83 12.84
CA VAL A 58 22.25 -5.08 12.46
C VAL A 58 21.90 -5.25 10.99
N SER A 59 22.93 -5.20 10.16
CA SER A 59 22.71 -5.13 8.73
C SER A 59 21.96 -6.40 8.32
N VAL A 60 20.98 -6.25 7.44
CA VAL A 60 20.24 -7.40 6.89
C VAL A 60 21.23 -8.42 6.30
N TRP A 61 22.35 -7.92 5.80
CA TRP A 61 23.50 -8.68 5.34
C TRP A 61 24.15 -9.55 6.44
N GLU A 62 24.46 -9.00 7.61
CA GLU A 62 25.01 -9.78 8.74
C GLU A 62 24.02 -10.85 9.21
N ARG A 63 22.72 -10.55 9.24
CA ARG A 63 21.69 -11.53 9.60
C ARG A 63 21.62 -12.67 8.60
N TRP A 64 21.68 -12.38 7.30
CA TRP A 64 21.67 -13.39 6.25
C TRP A 64 22.95 -14.24 6.23
N GLN A 65 24.12 -13.62 6.48
CA GLN A 65 25.38 -14.35 6.61
C GLN A 65 25.37 -15.33 7.80
N GLN A 66 24.83 -14.92 8.95
CA GLN A 66 24.71 -15.80 10.11
C GLN A 66 23.76 -16.98 9.83
N TRP A 67 22.66 -16.74 9.12
CA TRP A 67 21.77 -17.80 8.66
C TRP A 67 22.47 -18.78 7.72
N LEU A 68 23.24 -18.29 6.74
CA LEU A 68 24.00 -19.15 5.84
C LEU A 68 25.05 -19.98 6.60
N ILE A 69 25.84 -19.34 7.45
CA ILE A 69 26.91 -20.02 8.18
C ILE A 69 26.33 -21.12 9.07
N SER A 70 25.23 -20.86 9.79
CA SER A 70 24.56 -21.88 10.60
C SER A 70 23.96 -23.01 9.75
N PHE A 71 23.37 -22.68 8.60
CA PHE A 71 22.86 -23.66 7.64
C PHE A 71 23.96 -24.59 7.10
N PHE A 72 25.12 -24.04 6.75
CA PHE A 72 26.25 -24.81 6.24
C PHE A 72 27.03 -25.54 7.35
N ALA A 73 27.21 -24.93 8.51
CA ALA A 73 27.98 -25.50 9.62
C ALA A 73 27.33 -26.76 10.21
N GLU A 74 26.00 -26.78 10.35
CA GLU A 74 25.29 -27.93 10.95
C GLU A 74 25.15 -29.11 9.97
N ARG A 75 25.12 -28.81 8.66
CA ARG A 75 24.76 -29.81 7.64
C ARG A 75 25.93 -30.28 6.76
N TRP A 76 27.05 -29.58 6.72
CA TRP A 76 28.15 -29.87 5.79
C TRP A 76 29.44 -30.29 6.51
N LYS A 77 29.88 -31.53 6.26
CA LYS A 77 31.18 -32.05 6.72
C LYS A 77 32.34 -31.32 5.98
N PRO A 78 33.55 -31.20 6.59
CA PRO A 78 34.66 -30.40 6.05
C PRO A 78 35.16 -30.83 4.65
N ALA A 79 34.83 -32.04 4.21
CA ALA A 79 35.20 -32.55 2.88
C ALA A 79 34.58 -31.73 1.72
N TYR A 80 33.44 -31.06 1.94
CA TYR A 80 32.74 -30.31 0.89
C TYR A 80 33.25 -28.87 0.70
N ALA A 81 34.14 -28.38 1.58
CA ALA A 81 34.67 -27.02 1.49
C ALA A 81 35.45 -26.78 0.18
N TYR A 82 36.22 -27.77 -0.28
CA TYR A 82 36.99 -27.67 -1.52
C TYR A 82 36.12 -27.71 -2.77
N ALA A 83 35.01 -28.46 -2.74
CA ALA A 83 34.08 -28.55 -3.87
C ALA A 83 33.31 -27.23 -4.07
N LEU A 84 32.88 -26.58 -2.99
CA LEU A 84 32.24 -25.27 -3.06
C LEU A 84 33.22 -24.16 -3.46
N ALA A 85 34.46 -24.19 -2.96
CA ALA A 85 35.48 -23.22 -3.38
C ALA A 85 35.75 -23.30 -4.89
N GLY A 86 35.85 -24.52 -5.44
CA GLY A 86 35.99 -24.73 -6.88
C GLY A 86 34.78 -24.21 -7.67
N MET A 87 33.57 -24.48 -7.19
CA MET A 87 32.34 -24.01 -7.86
C MET A 87 32.19 -22.48 -7.77
N ALA A 88 32.55 -21.86 -6.64
CA ALA A 88 32.54 -20.42 -6.48
C ALA A 88 33.52 -19.72 -7.43
N ILE A 89 34.73 -20.27 -7.61
CA ILE A 89 35.70 -19.76 -8.59
C ILE A 89 35.17 -19.90 -10.03
N LEU A 90 34.50 -21.01 -10.34
CA LEU A 90 33.86 -21.20 -11.64
C LEU A 90 32.71 -20.20 -11.88
N VAL A 91 31.86 -19.95 -10.88
CA VAL A 91 30.76 -18.99 -10.99
C VAL A 91 31.29 -17.56 -11.10
N ILE A 92 32.31 -17.18 -10.33
CA ILE A 92 32.93 -15.85 -10.40
C ILE A 92 33.61 -15.64 -11.75
N SER A 93 34.37 -16.63 -12.23
CA SER A 93 35.02 -16.54 -13.55
C SER A 93 34.01 -16.47 -14.70
N LEU A 94 32.91 -17.23 -14.63
CA LEU A 94 31.82 -17.13 -15.59
C LEU A 94 31.11 -15.76 -15.51
N SER A 95 30.87 -15.24 -14.30
CA SER A 95 30.20 -13.96 -14.09
C SER A 95 31.03 -12.77 -14.61
N ILE A 96 32.36 -12.81 -14.51
CA ILE A 96 33.26 -11.80 -15.08
C ILE A 96 33.19 -11.77 -16.62
N LEU A 97 32.96 -12.93 -17.26
CA LEU A 97 32.82 -13.01 -18.73
C LEU A 97 31.50 -12.41 -19.22
N PHE A 98 30.42 -12.48 -18.43
CA PHE A 98 29.13 -11.85 -18.74
C PHE A 98 29.05 -10.37 -18.35
N LYS A 99 29.87 -9.91 -17.39
CA LYS A 99 29.85 -8.51 -16.89
C LYS A 99 30.60 -7.50 -17.75
N LYS A 100 31.05 -7.86 -18.95
CA LYS A 100 31.83 -6.93 -19.79
C LYS A 100 31.02 -5.77 -20.38
N ASP A 101 29.67 -5.84 -20.35
CA ASP A 101 28.79 -4.77 -20.85
C ASP A 101 28.20 -3.85 -19.75
N ASP A 102 28.21 -4.25 -18.47
CA ASP A 102 27.51 -3.51 -17.40
C ASP A 102 28.40 -3.23 -16.18
N GLN A 103 29.42 -2.39 -16.37
CA GLN A 103 30.18 -1.79 -15.27
C GLN A 103 29.74 -0.34 -15.06
N GLN A 104 28.57 -0.14 -14.46
CA GLN A 104 28.27 1.05 -13.66
C GLN A 104 27.65 0.64 -12.32
N LEU A 105 28.53 0.36 -11.36
CA LEU A 105 28.18 0.15 -9.97
C LEU A 105 27.83 1.50 -9.32
N ALA A 106 26.52 1.70 -9.17
CA ALA A 106 25.84 2.17 -7.97
C ALA A 106 26.60 3.14 -7.04
N SER A 107 26.21 4.42 -7.12
CA SER A 107 26.22 5.32 -5.98
C SER A 107 24.80 5.84 -5.75
N GLY A 108 24.21 5.39 -4.65
CA GLY A 108 23.15 6.03 -3.86
C GLY A 108 22.21 7.02 -4.54
N LYS A 109 21.41 6.56 -5.50
CA LYS A 109 20.18 7.24 -5.88
C LYS A 109 19.17 6.16 -6.24
N ILE A 110 18.00 6.17 -5.60
CA ILE A 110 16.85 5.42 -6.10
C ILE A 110 16.50 6.10 -7.43
N THR A 111 17.15 5.65 -8.50
CA THR A 111 16.80 6.00 -9.87
C THR A 111 15.81 4.93 -10.28
N ILE A 112 14.54 5.13 -9.90
CA ILE A 112 13.49 4.45 -10.64
C ILE A 112 13.62 4.97 -12.07
N SER A 113 13.89 4.06 -13.00
CA SER A 113 13.98 4.39 -14.42
C SER A 113 12.60 4.88 -14.88
N GLU A 114 12.55 5.81 -15.84
CA GLU A 114 11.28 6.26 -16.42
C GLU A 114 10.49 5.09 -17.01
N ALA A 115 11.19 4.08 -17.54
CA ALA A 115 10.58 2.83 -17.99
C ALA A 115 9.97 1.99 -16.85
N ASP A 116 10.54 2.06 -15.63
CA ASP A 116 9.98 1.36 -14.46
C ASP A 116 8.72 2.09 -13.94
N ILE A 117 8.71 3.42 -14.01
CA ILE A 117 7.52 4.24 -13.69
C ILE A 117 6.40 3.93 -14.68
N GLU A 118 6.70 3.95 -15.98
CA GLU A 118 5.72 3.63 -17.03
C GLU A 118 5.21 2.19 -16.89
N ALA A 119 6.08 1.23 -16.59
CA ALA A 119 5.66 -0.15 -16.37
C ALA A 119 4.74 -0.28 -15.15
N TYR A 120 5.08 0.37 -14.03
CA TYR A 120 4.24 0.36 -12.83
C TYR A 120 2.88 1.02 -13.09
N ILE A 121 2.89 2.19 -13.74
CA ILE A 121 1.67 2.92 -14.09
C ILE A 121 0.80 2.07 -15.02
N ASN A 122 1.34 1.50 -16.10
CA ASN A 122 0.54 0.67 -17.01
C ASN A 122 -0.04 -0.58 -16.34
N VAL A 123 0.71 -1.24 -15.46
CA VAL A 123 0.22 -2.45 -14.75
C VAL A 123 -0.91 -2.12 -13.77
N HIS A 124 -0.90 -0.92 -13.19
CA HIS A 124 -1.89 -0.49 -12.19
C HIS A 124 -2.90 0.52 -12.74
N LEU A 125 -2.83 0.85 -14.05
CA LEU A 125 -3.73 1.79 -14.69
C LEU A 125 -5.10 1.17 -14.95
N ASP A 126 -5.21 -0.15 -15.10
CA ASP A 126 -6.52 -0.80 -15.24
C ASP A 126 -7.39 -0.63 -13.98
N GLU A 127 -6.79 -0.41 -12.81
CA GLU A 127 -7.50 -0.09 -11.55
C GLU A 127 -7.98 1.37 -11.50
N PHE A 128 -7.33 2.26 -12.26
CA PHE A 128 -7.72 3.65 -12.41
C PHE A 128 -8.51 3.81 -13.70
N ASP A 129 -9.84 3.85 -13.60
CA ASP A 129 -10.68 4.14 -14.76
C ASP A 129 -10.39 5.56 -15.28
N LEU A 130 -9.42 5.67 -16.20
CA LEU A 130 -9.07 6.92 -16.86
C LEU A 130 -10.22 7.44 -17.72
N ARG A 131 -11.21 6.60 -18.02
CA ARG A 131 -12.44 7.03 -18.71
C ARG A 131 -13.27 7.92 -17.78
N LEU A 132 -13.43 7.53 -16.52
CA LEU A 132 -14.05 8.35 -15.47
C LEU A 132 -13.32 9.70 -15.31
N LEU A 133 -11.98 9.66 -15.30
CA LEU A 133 -11.16 10.86 -15.12
C LEU A 133 -11.15 11.78 -16.36
N ALA A 134 -11.24 11.21 -17.55
CA ALA A 134 -11.35 11.94 -18.81
C ALA A 134 -12.77 12.52 -19.01
N GLU A 135 -13.79 11.82 -18.56
CA GLU A 135 -15.20 12.25 -18.55
C GLU A 135 -15.41 13.40 -17.57
N GLU A 136 -14.82 13.35 -16.36
CA GLU A 136 -14.76 14.46 -15.40
C GLU A 136 -14.06 15.71 -15.99
N SER A 137 -12.98 15.50 -16.75
CA SER A 137 -12.20 16.62 -17.33
C SER A 137 -12.86 17.29 -18.53
N GLN A 138 -13.78 16.58 -19.19
CA GLN A 138 -14.47 17.02 -20.40
C GLN A 138 -15.96 17.33 -20.18
N ALA A 139 -16.49 17.05 -18.99
CA ALA A 139 -17.83 17.46 -18.60
C ALA A 139 -17.92 19.00 -18.60
N ASP A 140 -18.80 19.53 -19.44
CA ASP A 140 -19.17 20.94 -19.49
C ASP A 140 -19.74 21.32 -18.10
N PRO A 141 -19.30 22.41 -17.42
CA PRO A 141 -19.78 22.79 -16.09
C PRO A 141 -21.28 23.13 -15.98
N LEU A 142 -22.08 22.80 -16.99
CA LEU A 142 -23.51 23.06 -17.09
C LEU A 142 -24.38 21.80 -17.21
N ASP A 143 -23.82 20.58 -17.27
CA ASP A 143 -24.62 19.36 -17.10
C ASP A 143 -24.88 19.12 -15.60
N SER A 144 -25.81 19.90 -15.08
CA SER A 144 -26.38 19.83 -13.73
C SER A 144 -27.31 18.64 -13.52
N ASP A 145 -27.12 17.54 -14.27
CA ASP A 145 -27.93 16.32 -14.21
C ASP A 145 -27.18 15.14 -13.56
N LEU A 146 -25.88 15.25 -13.32
CA LEU A 146 -25.08 14.20 -12.65
C LEU A 146 -25.09 14.29 -11.12
N PHE A 147 -25.52 15.43 -10.58
CA PHE A 147 -25.83 15.58 -9.16
C PHE A 147 -27.31 15.89 -9.06
N PRO A 148 -28.18 14.93 -8.65
CA PRO A 148 -29.56 15.27 -8.34
C PRO A 148 -29.55 16.40 -7.30
N GLU A 149 -30.34 17.44 -7.53
CA GLU A 149 -30.48 18.56 -6.60
C GLU A 149 -30.62 18.02 -5.17
N GLU A 150 -29.74 18.49 -4.29
CA GLU A 150 -29.51 18.00 -2.92
C GLU A 150 -30.77 18.02 -2.01
N ASP A 151 -31.91 18.49 -2.52
CA ASP A 151 -33.09 18.85 -1.74
C ASP A 151 -34.28 17.88 -1.83
N SER A 152 -34.24 16.79 -2.62
CA SER A 152 -35.34 15.80 -2.55
C SER A 152 -35.06 14.39 -3.09
N LEU A 153 -33.99 13.72 -2.67
CA LEU A 153 -33.93 12.27 -2.82
C LEU A 153 -34.86 11.64 -1.79
N GLU A 154 -36.06 11.21 -2.23
CA GLU A 154 -36.96 10.43 -1.39
C GLU A 154 -36.25 9.11 -1.01
N GLU A 155 -36.35 8.67 0.25
CA GLU A 155 -35.65 7.46 0.77
C GLU A 155 -35.83 6.25 -0.16
N THR A 156 -37.00 6.16 -0.80
CA THR A 156 -37.37 5.14 -1.78
C THR A 156 -36.54 5.16 -3.08
N GLU A 157 -36.11 6.34 -3.55
CA GLU A 157 -35.30 6.47 -4.78
C GLU A 157 -33.84 6.07 -4.55
N MET A 158 -33.29 6.36 -3.36
CA MET A 158 -31.96 5.87 -2.98
C MET A 158 -31.95 4.34 -2.88
N ASP A 159 -32.96 3.76 -2.25
CA ASP A 159 -33.06 2.29 -2.13
C ASP A 159 -33.07 1.63 -3.51
N LEU A 160 -33.78 2.21 -4.48
CA LEU A 160 -33.88 1.70 -5.84
C LEU A 160 -32.57 1.85 -6.63
N TYR A 161 -31.86 2.96 -6.44
CA TYR A 161 -30.52 3.18 -7.04
C TYR A 161 -29.47 2.20 -6.50
N PHE A 162 -29.49 1.93 -5.20
CA PHE A 162 -28.57 0.97 -4.59
C PHE A 162 -28.87 -0.47 -5.00
N ASP A 163 -30.15 -0.83 -5.17
CA ASP A 163 -30.55 -2.17 -5.65
C ASP A 163 -30.11 -2.37 -7.11
N GLU A 164 -30.29 -1.37 -7.98
CA GLU A 164 -29.85 -1.43 -9.38
C GLU A 164 -28.32 -1.52 -9.51
N MET A 165 -27.57 -0.77 -8.69
CA MET A 165 -26.10 -0.85 -8.66
C MET A 165 -25.59 -2.22 -8.16
N LEU A 166 -26.30 -2.83 -7.20
CA LEU A 166 -25.94 -4.16 -6.67
C LEU A 166 -26.22 -5.27 -7.67
N ASP A 167 -27.33 -5.20 -8.40
CA ASP A 167 -27.65 -6.15 -9.47
C ASP A 167 -26.62 -6.11 -10.60
N ASP A 168 -26.12 -4.92 -10.97
CA ASP A 168 -25.07 -4.77 -11.98
C ASP A 168 -23.72 -5.36 -11.51
N MET A 169 -23.38 -5.24 -10.22
CA MET A 169 -22.17 -5.87 -9.65
C MET A 169 -22.29 -7.39 -9.53
N GLU A 170 -23.48 -7.94 -9.25
CA GLU A 170 -23.70 -9.40 -9.15
C GLU A 170 -23.64 -10.08 -10.54
N LEU A 171 -24.02 -9.36 -11.60
CA LEU A 171 -23.92 -9.84 -12.99
C LEU A 171 -22.47 -9.98 -13.49
N GLU A 172 -21.55 -9.18 -12.97
CA GLU A 172 -20.13 -9.20 -13.35
C GLU A 172 -19.35 -10.37 -12.71
N GLU A 173 -19.81 -10.91 -11.57
CA GLU A 173 -19.20 -12.07 -10.90
C GLU A 173 -19.63 -13.43 -11.52
N LEU A 174 -20.62 -13.43 -12.43
CA LEU A 174 -21.20 -14.62 -13.05
C LEU A 174 -20.70 -14.92 -14.47
N LEU A 175 -19.67 -14.21 -14.95
CA LEU A 175 -19.02 -14.40 -16.26
C LEU A 175 -17.51 -14.66 -16.10
#